data_AF-A0A3N2NAQ3-F1
#
_entry.id   AF-A0A3N2NAQ3-F1
#
_cell.length_a   1.000
_cell.length_b   1.000
_cell.length_c   1.000
_cell.angle_alpha   90.00
_cell.angle_beta   90.00
_cell.angle_gamma   90.00
#
_symmetry.space_group_name_H-M   'P 1'
#
loop_
_entity.id
_entity.type
_entity.pdbx_description
1 polymer ?
#
loop_
_entity_poly.entity_id
_entity_poly.type
_entity_poly.pdbx_seq_one_letter_code
_entity_poly.pdbx_strand_id
1 'polypeptide(L)'
;MSFWKGVLNVFGFGGDNDEDEEEYDSSLPTYAAQPRSVTTTAITKPAATPVSATHTRETETTEPETEPHDSSEDNAPATQQNVDNTAEPTVADPDLPGDLFDALIEQFNAAQPDFISKCLSTDAQRAYLLNSLSDSLKQRLNNTGLKIASANNQADDSAEHERLQRRISSLEADVKANDSLRQENRKLQLSIERQKRALLDRINDLEAQVAKSHAEKEKFFSDKRNPADAALIDSTNARVKELEQSLSERESKIKELTDTIEKLGTASEELSKTLAERDKQIADEASLREQLEVKNRMSDEMLNDLRNQAASARNEYEDTCRQQQLALEQIHDQVASFEQVKARLEARIIELKDALKDAKRNDREEQIARLNEENASLRHTIENNLYNQANSENRLRNEIKQLRRQLEEAGKAAATSSAAATYASTESRPRSMSAEPSAAAYPTETPPERPAPRRRGRPKKVKLDEDLDNTEWFSGQKDTPDFGYHEPPRRPSNDNAAQLSLF
;
A
#
# COMPACT_ATOMS: atom_id res chain seq x y z
N MET A 1 -9.82 -16.44 27.76
CA MET A 1 -8.95 -17.45 27.11
C MET A 1 -7.53 -17.32 27.67
N SER A 2 -7.35 -17.54 28.97
CA SER A 2 -6.20 -16.94 29.69
C SER A 2 -5.07 -17.92 30.03
N PHE A 3 -5.34 -19.22 30.01
CA PHE A 3 -4.35 -20.28 30.28
C PHE A 3 -3.25 -20.32 29.21
N TRP A 4 -3.63 -20.35 27.93
CA TRP A 4 -2.70 -20.43 26.80
C TRP A 4 -1.73 -19.25 26.72
N LYS A 5 -2.14 -18.03 27.11
CA LYS A 5 -1.28 -16.85 27.06
C LYS A 5 -0.12 -16.88 28.07
N GLY A 6 -0.26 -17.66 29.16
CA GLY A 6 0.86 -17.92 30.08
C GLY A 6 1.84 -18.97 29.54
N VAL A 7 1.36 -19.97 28.80
CA VAL A 7 2.20 -21.05 28.26
C VAL A 7 3.16 -20.54 27.17
N LEU A 8 2.68 -19.73 26.22
CA LEU A 8 3.54 -19.23 25.13
C LEU A 8 4.73 -18.38 25.62
N ASN A 9 4.52 -17.55 26.66
CA ASN A 9 5.60 -16.75 27.25
C ASN A 9 6.68 -17.61 27.94
N VAL A 10 6.31 -18.74 28.54
CA VAL A 10 7.28 -19.65 29.20
C VAL A 10 8.15 -20.40 28.18
N PHE A 11 7.66 -20.59 26.95
CA PHE A 11 8.42 -21.21 25.85
C PHE A 11 9.11 -20.20 24.91
N GLY A 12 9.12 -18.90 25.24
CA GLY A 12 9.91 -17.89 24.51
C GLY A 12 9.38 -17.47 23.14
N PHE A 13 8.17 -17.88 22.76
CA PHE A 13 7.55 -17.55 21.45
C PHE A 13 6.75 -16.23 21.44
N GLY A 14 6.98 -15.36 22.42
CA GLY A 14 6.34 -14.05 22.52
C GLY A 14 7.21 -12.94 21.92
N GLY A 15 7.38 -12.94 20.59
CA GLY A 15 8.07 -11.89 19.85
C GLY A 15 7.12 -11.13 18.94
N ASP A 16 6.90 -9.85 19.23
CA ASP A 16 6.52 -8.82 18.25
C ASP A 16 7.77 -7.97 17.98
N ASN A 17 7.84 -7.32 16.81
CA ASN A 17 8.99 -6.51 16.41
C ASN A 17 9.19 -5.27 17.30
N ASP A 18 10.44 -4.86 17.45
CA ASP A 18 10.90 -3.50 17.12
C ASP A 18 12.34 -3.59 16.57
N GLU A 19 12.81 -2.54 15.91
CA GLU A 19 14.05 -2.49 15.11
C GLU A 19 15.28 -2.08 15.93
N ASP A 20 16.49 -2.55 15.57
CA ASP A 20 17.78 -1.81 15.62
C ASP A 20 18.95 -2.67 15.07
N GLU A 21 20.12 -2.06 14.82
CA GLU A 21 21.19 -2.55 13.92
C GLU A 21 22.47 -3.10 14.63
N GLU A 22 23.41 -3.63 13.83
CA GLU A 22 24.86 -3.90 14.13
C GLU A 22 25.20 -4.95 15.22
N GLU A 23 26.46 -5.40 15.41
CA GLU A 23 27.44 -6.02 14.48
C GLU A 23 28.46 -6.86 15.32
N TYR A 24 29.03 -7.94 14.77
CA TYR A 24 30.12 -8.78 15.37
C TYR A 24 29.75 -9.56 16.66
N ASP A 25 30.52 -10.52 17.18
CA ASP A 25 31.87 -11.01 16.86
C ASP A 25 31.88 -12.54 16.64
N SER A 26 32.74 -13.02 15.74
CA SER A 26 32.92 -14.43 15.37
C SER A 26 34.33 -14.94 15.74
N SER A 27 34.76 -14.80 17.00
CA SER A 27 36.09 -15.26 17.44
C SER A 27 36.16 -15.93 18.84
N LEU A 28 36.00 -17.27 18.87
CA LEU A 28 36.96 -18.27 19.41
C LEU A 28 36.28 -19.58 19.93
N PRO A 29 36.90 -20.77 19.79
CA PRO A 29 36.31 -22.07 20.18
C PRO A 29 37.00 -22.81 21.36
N THR A 30 36.40 -23.95 21.76
CA THR A 30 36.89 -24.99 22.71
C THR A 30 36.76 -24.63 24.21
N TYR A 31 36.70 -25.56 25.19
CA TYR A 31 37.08 -26.99 25.22
C TYR A 31 36.03 -27.90 25.93
N ALA A 32 36.34 -29.20 26.04
CA ALA A 32 35.41 -30.31 26.29
C ALA A 32 35.00 -30.62 27.76
N ALA A 33 34.09 -31.61 27.91
CA ALA A 33 34.09 -32.72 28.90
C ALA A 33 32.92 -32.86 29.91
N GLN A 34 31.94 -33.70 29.52
CA GLN A 34 31.35 -34.81 30.31
C GLN A 34 30.39 -34.54 31.51
N PRO A 35 29.58 -35.55 31.95
CA PRO A 35 28.28 -35.31 32.58
C PRO A 35 28.22 -35.54 34.10
N ARG A 36 27.06 -35.24 34.71
CA ARG A 36 26.68 -35.73 36.04
C ARG A 36 25.27 -36.34 36.07
N SER A 37 25.07 -37.23 37.03
CA SER A 37 23.97 -38.20 37.14
C SER A 37 22.82 -37.74 38.04
N VAL A 38 21.72 -38.52 38.01
CA VAL A 38 20.48 -38.27 38.76
C VAL A 38 20.49 -38.98 40.12
N THR A 39 20.15 -38.25 41.18
CA THR A 39 19.75 -38.78 42.51
C THR A 39 18.68 -37.83 43.06
N THR A 40 17.39 -38.13 43.20
CA THR A 40 16.64 -39.33 43.64
C THR A 40 16.53 -39.46 45.17
N THR A 41 15.46 -38.90 45.74
CA THR A 41 14.82 -39.29 47.00
C THR A 41 13.31 -39.00 46.92
N ALA A 42 12.39 -39.67 47.62
CA ALA A 42 12.35 -41.02 48.22
C ALA A 42 10.91 -41.28 48.75
N ILE A 43 10.63 -42.51 49.25
CA ILE A 43 9.38 -42.91 49.98
C ILE A 43 8.17 -43.05 49.00
N THR A 44 7.19 -43.96 49.13
CA THR A 44 6.74 -44.85 50.24
C THR A 44 6.69 -46.36 49.83
N LYS A 45 5.90 -47.17 50.55
CA LYS A 45 5.48 -48.59 50.38
C LYS A 45 4.17 -48.76 51.21
N PRO A 46 3.57 -49.95 51.46
CA PRO A 46 3.78 -51.32 50.95
C PRO A 46 2.72 -51.64 49.85
N ALA A 47 2.27 -52.86 49.48
CA ALA A 47 2.46 -54.27 49.90
C ALA A 47 2.23 -55.20 48.65
N ALA A 48 2.23 -56.54 48.68
CA ALA A 48 2.51 -57.54 49.72
C ALA A 48 3.26 -58.77 49.12
N THR A 49 3.90 -59.56 49.98
CA THR A 49 4.60 -60.84 49.73
C THR A 49 3.85 -62.00 50.43
N PRO A 50 4.33 -63.27 50.56
CA PRO A 50 5.58 -63.93 50.14
C PRO A 50 5.31 -65.17 49.23
N VAL A 51 6.16 -66.18 48.97
CA VAL A 51 7.42 -66.76 49.53
C VAL A 51 8.20 -67.39 48.34
N SER A 52 9.47 -67.83 48.34
CA SER A 52 10.57 -68.03 49.33
C SER A 52 11.92 -68.00 48.53
N ALA A 53 13.15 -68.34 48.95
CA ALA A 53 13.73 -68.95 50.17
C ALA A 53 15.24 -68.58 50.33
N THR A 54 15.85 -69.09 51.42
CA THR A 54 17.27 -69.52 51.63
C THR A 54 18.32 -69.22 50.54
N HIS A 55 19.31 -68.32 50.79
CA HIS A 55 20.58 -68.51 51.56
C HIS A 55 21.74 -69.08 50.70
N THR A 56 23.01 -68.65 50.81
CA THR A 56 23.76 -67.75 51.74
C THR A 56 24.96 -67.13 50.97
N ARG A 57 25.43 -65.89 51.22
CA ARG A 57 26.55 -65.48 52.14
C ARG A 57 27.88 -66.22 51.84
N GLU A 58 29.05 -65.59 51.66
CA GLU A 58 29.61 -64.32 52.19
C GLU A 58 30.58 -63.60 51.22
N THR A 59 31.19 -62.47 51.62
CA THR A 59 32.37 -61.82 51.00
C THR A 59 33.69 -62.52 51.44
N GLU A 60 34.93 -62.25 50.98
CA GLU A 60 35.57 -61.19 50.16
C GLU A 60 36.79 -61.85 49.40
N THR A 61 37.95 -61.32 48.94
CA THR A 61 38.68 -60.02 49.00
C THR A 61 39.74 -59.92 47.84
N THR A 62 40.27 -58.71 47.58
CA THR A 62 41.60 -58.34 46.98
C THR A 62 42.29 -59.14 45.84
N GLU A 63 42.30 -58.54 44.64
CA GLU A 63 43.48 -57.97 43.91
C GLU A 63 44.64 -58.86 43.33
N PRO A 64 45.44 -58.36 42.34
CA PRO A 64 45.70 -59.13 41.11
C PRO A 64 47.18 -59.43 40.78
N GLU A 65 47.38 -60.25 39.74
CA GLU A 65 48.65 -60.42 39.02
C GLU A 65 48.65 -59.71 37.66
N THR A 66 49.81 -59.17 37.25
CA THR A 66 50.05 -58.52 35.95
C THR A 66 51.05 -59.33 35.11
N GLU A 67 50.79 -59.48 33.80
CA GLU A 67 51.72 -60.15 32.87
C GLU A 67 52.98 -59.29 32.57
N PRO A 68 54.14 -59.93 32.30
CA PRO A 68 55.35 -59.25 31.85
C PRO A 68 55.70 -59.51 30.36
N HIS A 69 56.20 -58.49 29.67
CA HIS A 69 57.03 -58.59 28.46
C HIS A 69 58.01 -57.40 28.46
N ASP A 70 59.33 -57.65 28.46
CA ASP A 70 60.24 -57.57 27.28
C ASP A 70 60.81 -56.13 27.12
N SER A 71 62.10 -55.83 26.88
CA SER A 71 63.20 -56.61 26.28
C SER A 71 64.63 -56.11 26.67
N SER A 72 65.67 -56.81 26.16
CA SER A 72 67.08 -56.39 25.93
C SER A 72 68.07 -56.10 27.09
N GLU A 73 69.14 -56.92 27.14
CA GLU A 73 70.61 -56.63 27.08
C GLU A 73 71.12 -55.22 27.56
N ASP A 74 72.23 -55.07 28.29
CA ASP A 74 73.59 -55.60 28.06
C ASP A 74 74.53 -55.48 29.31
N ASN A 75 75.72 -56.07 29.21
CA ASN A 75 76.98 -55.84 29.94
C ASN A 75 77.26 -56.50 31.33
N ALA A 76 78.56 -56.65 31.62
CA ALA A 76 79.18 -57.43 32.71
C ALA A 76 80.12 -56.53 33.56
N PRO A 77 81.04 -57.00 34.46
CA PRO A 77 81.35 -58.36 34.93
C PRO A 77 81.58 -58.54 36.45
N ALA A 78 81.75 -59.80 36.92
CA ALA A 78 82.39 -60.10 38.22
C ALA A 78 83.09 -61.48 38.28
N THR A 79 84.41 -61.43 38.48
CA THR A 79 85.46 -62.45 38.72
C THR A 79 85.15 -63.67 39.62
N GLN A 80 85.70 -64.85 39.27
CA GLN A 80 86.38 -65.78 40.21
C GLN A 80 87.35 -66.76 39.51
N GLN A 81 88.29 -67.39 40.26
CA GLN A 81 89.48 -68.09 39.75
C GLN A 81 89.59 -69.55 40.27
N ASN A 82 90.24 -70.46 39.51
CA ASN A 82 91.52 -71.11 39.90
C ASN A 82 92.05 -72.15 38.88
N VAL A 83 93.31 -72.59 39.05
CA VAL A 83 94.09 -73.47 38.15
C VAL A 83 95.10 -74.31 38.97
N ASP A 84 95.52 -75.50 38.51
CA ASP A 84 96.69 -76.25 39.06
C ASP A 84 97.34 -77.24 38.03
N ASN A 85 98.61 -77.66 38.21
CA ASN A 85 99.46 -78.42 37.23
C ASN A 85 100.70 -79.16 37.84
N THR A 86 101.15 -80.31 37.26
CA THR A 86 102.40 -81.12 37.57
C THR A 86 102.60 -82.29 36.54
N ALA A 87 103.68 -83.11 36.43
CA ALA A 87 105.14 -83.10 36.72
C ALA A 87 105.85 -84.38 36.12
N GLU A 88 107.21 -84.52 36.16
CA GLU A 88 108.07 -85.60 35.57
C GLU A 88 109.35 -85.92 36.42
N PRO A 89 110.06 -87.09 36.30
CA PRO A 89 111.45 -87.22 36.86
C PRO A 89 112.48 -88.30 36.32
N THR A 90 113.52 -87.90 35.56
CA THR A 90 114.99 -88.28 35.69
C THR A 90 115.60 -89.71 35.51
N VAL A 91 116.92 -89.78 35.19
CA VAL A 91 117.75 -91.00 34.88
C VAL A 91 119.18 -90.92 35.51
N ALA A 92 119.98 -92.02 35.53
CA ALA A 92 121.17 -92.26 36.39
C ALA A 92 122.58 -92.36 35.72
N ASP A 93 123.64 -92.36 36.55
CA ASP A 93 125.09 -92.22 36.20
C ASP A 93 125.84 -93.49 35.70
N PRO A 94 126.89 -93.33 34.85
CA PRO A 94 127.66 -94.44 34.28
C PRO A 94 129.02 -94.77 34.95
N ASP A 95 129.67 -93.84 35.67
CA ASP A 95 131.12 -93.90 35.95
C ASP A 95 131.55 -94.76 37.16
N LEU A 96 130.57 -95.25 37.94
CA LEU A 96 130.74 -96.14 39.11
C LEU A 96 131.76 -97.30 38.94
N PRO A 97 131.94 -97.93 37.75
CA PRO A 97 133.01 -98.91 37.52
C PRO A 97 134.43 -98.41 37.75
N GLY A 98 134.73 -97.14 37.48
CA GLY A 98 136.07 -96.58 37.57
C GLY A 98 136.51 -96.36 39.01
N ASP A 99 135.70 -95.59 39.75
CA ASP A 99 135.96 -95.16 41.13
C ASP A 99 136.26 -96.33 42.07
N LEU A 100 135.58 -97.47 41.87
CA LEU A 100 135.76 -98.68 42.68
C LEU A 100 137.16 -99.30 42.52
N PHE A 101 137.78 -99.18 41.33
CA PHE A 101 139.15 -99.63 41.12
C PHE A 101 140.17 -98.63 41.64
N ASP A 102 139.89 -97.33 41.49
CA ASP A 102 140.83 -96.28 41.89
C ASP A 102 140.96 -96.19 43.42
N ALA A 103 139.86 -96.37 44.16
CA ALA A 103 139.89 -96.53 45.62
C ALA A 103 140.65 -97.78 46.08
N LEU A 104 140.57 -98.90 45.33
CA LEU A 104 141.35 -100.11 45.62
C LEU A 104 142.85 -99.90 45.37
N ILE A 105 143.20 -99.14 44.34
CA ILE A 105 144.58 -98.78 43.99
C ILE A 105 145.17 -97.82 45.04
N GLU A 106 144.40 -96.83 45.49
CA GLU A 106 144.79 -95.94 46.59
C GLU A 106 145.07 -96.72 47.88
N GLN A 107 144.14 -97.57 48.31
CA GLN A 107 144.28 -98.40 49.52
C GLN A 107 145.49 -99.36 49.45
N PHE A 108 145.83 -99.88 48.26
CA PHE A 108 146.97 -100.77 48.09
C PHE A 108 148.32 -100.02 48.07
N ASN A 109 148.38 -98.85 47.43
CA ASN A 109 149.59 -98.02 47.42
C ASN A 109 149.88 -97.39 48.79
N ALA A 110 148.85 -97.08 49.58
CA ALA A 110 148.98 -96.60 50.96
C ALA A 110 149.56 -97.66 51.94
N ALA A 111 149.51 -98.94 51.59
CA ALA A 111 150.05 -100.04 52.40
C ALA A 111 151.53 -100.38 52.11
N GLN A 112 152.17 -99.71 51.14
CA GLN A 112 153.56 -99.97 50.76
C GLN A 112 154.51 -98.85 51.22
N PRO A 113 155.81 -99.15 51.46
CA PRO A 113 156.78 -98.12 51.80
C PRO A 113 156.89 -97.03 50.74
N ASP A 114 156.98 -95.78 51.20
CA ASP A 114 157.13 -94.51 50.47
C ASP A 114 158.02 -94.47 49.22
N PHE A 115 158.96 -95.41 49.10
CA PHE A 115 159.87 -95.52 47.96
C PHE A 115 159.24 -96.33 46.81
N ILE A 116 158.49 -97.39 47.12
CA ILE A 116 157.93 -98.32 46.14
C ILE A 116 156.67 -97.75 45.50
N SER A 117 155.79 -97.13 46.30
CA SER A 117 154.57 -96.47 45.82
C SER A 117 154.83 -95.31 44.85
N LYS A 118 156.01 -94.67 44.94
CA LYS A 118 156.47 -93.60 44.01
C LYS A 118 157.13 -94.14 42.72
N CYS A 119 157.32 -95.45 42.60
CA CYS A 119 158.01 -96.09 41.47
C CYS A 119 157.14 -97.04 40.62
N LEU A 120 155.85 -97.21 40.97
CA LEU A 120 154.85 -97.85 40.10
C LEU A 120 153.88 -96.80 39.55
N SER A 121 153.35 -97.02 38.35
CA SER A 121 152.30 -96.19 37.75
C SER A 121 150.91 -96.75 38.06
N THR A 122 150.02 -95.91 38.59
CA THR A 122 148.63 -96.23 38.93
C THR A 122 147.84 -96.71 37.72
N ASP A 123 147.99 -96.09 36.55
CA ASP A 123 147.30 -96.52 35.32
C ASP A 123 147.71 -97.94 34.87
N ALA A 124 148.98 -98.32 35.07
CA ALA A 124 149.44 -99.68 34.77
C ALA A 124 148.88 -100.69 35.80
N GLN A 125 148.77 -100.31 37.07
CA GLN A 125 148.08 -101.11 38.09
C GLN A 125 146.59 -101.27 37.73
N ARG A 126 145.90 -100.18 37.34
CA ARG A 126 144.49 -100.16 36.90
C ARG A 126 144.26 -101.07 35.69
N ALA A 127 145.08 -100.93 34.65
CA ALA A 127 145.03 -101.77 33.46
C ALA A 127 145.35 -103.24 33.77
N TYR A 128 146.29 -103.52 34.68
CA TYR A 128 146.60 -104.89 35.09
C TYR A 128 145.47 -105.52 35.93
N LEU A 129 144.85 -104.78 36.85
CA LEU A 129 143.70 -105.24 37.63
C LEU A 129 142.48 -105.49 36.71
N LEU A 130 142.20 -104.60 35.77
CA LEU A 130 141.15 -104.79 34.77
C LEU A 130 141.42 -105.97 33.82
N ASN A 131 142.68 -106.24 33.44
CA ASN A 131 143.01 -107.36 32.56
C ASN A 131 143.16 -108.71 33.28
N SER A 132 143.53 -108.72 34.57
CA SER A 132 143.55 -109.93 35.40
C SER A 132 142.16 -110.30 35.95
N LEU A 133 141.23 -109.34 35.97
CA LEU A 133 139.83 -109.61 36.26
C LEU A 133 139.18 -110.50 35.20
N SER A 134 138.64 -111.64 35.65
CA SER A 134 137.86 -112.53 34.80
C SER A 134 136.69 -111.79 34.13
N ASP A 135 136.44 -112.08 32.86
CA ASP A 135 135.40 -111.39 32.09
C ASP A 135 133.99 -111.61 32.63
N SER A 136 133.79 -112.67 33.44
CA SER A 136 132.57 -112.92 34.20
C SER A 136 132.17 -111.77 35.12
N LEU A 137 133.14 -110.99 35.65
CA LEU A 137 132.85 -109.85 36.54
C LEU A 137 132.56 -108.58 35.74
N LYS A 138 133.30 -108.33 34.65
CA LYS A 138 133.05 -107.23 33.69
C LYS A 138 131.64 -107.32 33.12
N GLN A 139 131.21 -108.52 32.72
CA GLN A 139 129.85 -108.77 32.24
C GLN A 139 128.77 -108.48 33.29
N ARG A 140 128.97 -108.81 34.57
CA ARG A 140 127.99 -108.45 35.62
C ARG A 140 127.84 -106.95 35.77
N LEU A 141 128.95 -106.21 35.74
CA LEU A 141 128.99 -104.77 35.97
C LEU A 141 128.25 -103.99 34.86
N ASN A 142 128.49 -104.36 33.60
CA ASN A 142 127.74 -103.79 32.46
C ASN A 142 126.26 -104.19 32.50
N ASN A 143 125.95 -105.43 32.89
CA ASN A 143 124.57 -105.91 33.06
C ASN A 143 123.82 -105.24 34.23
N THR A 144 124.50 -104.61 35.20
CA THR A 144 123.83 -103.81 36.23
C THR A 144 123.41 -102.43 35.73
N GLY A 145 124.27 -101.72 35.00
CA GLY A 145 123.92 -100.40 34.44
C GLY A 145 122.74 -100.47 33.47
N LEU A 146 122.75 -101.45 32.57
CA LEU A 146 121.69 -101.65 31.56
C LEU A 146 120.31 -101.94 32.18
N LYS A 147 120.27 -102.63 33.33
CA LYS A 147 119.02 -102.92 34.06
C LYS A 147 118.41 -101.69 34.73
N ILE A 148 119.24 -100.77 35.20
CA ILE A 148 118.78 -99.53 35.86
C ILE A 148 118.14 -98.61 34.81
N ALA A 149 118.79 -98.43 33.65
CA ALA A 149 118.24 -97.64 32.55
C ALA A 149 116.89 -98.18 32.03
N SER A 150 116.71 -99.51 31.95
CA SER A 150 115.41 -100.09 31.58
C SER A 150 114.31 -99.91 32.63
N ALA A 151 114.68 -99.77 33.92
CA ALA A 151 113.71 -99.68 35.01
C ALA A 151 113.02 -98.30 35.07
N ASN A 152 113.76 -97.20 34.85
CA ASN A 152 113.18 -95.85 34.91
C ASN A 152 112.18 -95.61 33.76
N ASN A 153 112.58 -95.85 32.51
CA ASN A 153 111.71 -95.64 31.34
C ASN A 153 110.38 -96.42 31.48
N GLN A 154 110.44 -97.68 31.95
CA GLN A 154 109.25 -98.50 32.14
C GLN A 154 108.36 -98.04 33.33
N ALA A 155 108.88 -97.23 34.25
CA ALA A 155 108.08 -96.58 35.29
C ALA A 155 107.33 -95.36 34.72
N ASP A 156 108.01 -94.50 33.97
CA ASP A 156 107.39 -93.30 33.37
C ASP A 156 106.32 -93.67 32.32
N ASP A 157 106.61 -94.62 31.43
CA ASP A 157 105.64 -95.20 30.49
C ASP A 157 104.36 -95.69 31.22
N SER A 158 104.51 -96.28 32.41
CA SER A 158 103.39 -96.80 33.18
C SER A 158 102.54 -95.69 33.83
N ALA A 159 103.18 -94.60 34.25
CA ALA A 159 102.50 -93.43 34.81
C ALA A 159 101.74 -92.63 33.75
N GLU A 160 102.34 -92.47 32.55
CA GLU A 160 101.67 -91.91 31.38
C GLU A 160 100.47 -92.77 30.96
N HIS A 161 100.65 -94.10 30.87
CA HIS A 161 99.55 -95.01 30.55
C HIS A 161 98.41 -94.92 31.57
N GLU A 162 98.70 -94.85 32.88
CA GLU A 162 97.64 -94.70 33.89
C GLU A 162 96.95 -93.32 33.77
N ARG A 163 97.69 -92.24 33.51
CA ARG A 163 97.11 -90.90 33.28
C ARG A 163 96.19 -90.89 32.06
N LEU A 164 96.59 -91.52 30.96
CA LEU A 164 95.78 -91.69 29.76
C LEU A 164 94.55 -92.57 30.02
N GLN A 165 94.71 -93.68 30.75
CA GLN A 165 93.61 -94.58 31.11
C GLN A 165 92.58 -93.90 32.03
N ARG A 166 93.01 -93.09 33.00
CA ARG A 166 92.13 -92.21 33.80
C ARG A 166 91.40 -91.20 32.91
N ARG A 167 92.08 -90.60 31.92
CA ARG A 167 91.45 -89.64 30.99
C ARG A 167 90.45 -90.30 30.03
N ILE A 168 90.75 -91.49 29.52
CA ILE A 168 89.82 -92.31 28.73
C ILE A 168 88.59 -92.67 29.59
N SER A 169 88.79 -93.09 30.84
CA SER A 169 87.70 -93.41 31.77
C SER A 169 86.80 -92.19 32.07
N SER A 170 87.39 -91.00 32.20
CA SER A 170 86.67 -89.72 32.28
C SER A 170 85.86 -89.44 31.01
N LEU A 171 86.48 -89.51 29.84
CA LEU A 171 85.80 -89.26 28.56
C LEU A 171 84.68 -90.26 28.29
N GLU A 172 84.85 -91.53 28.68
CA GLU A 172 83.77 -92.52 28.64
C GLU A 172 82.61 -92.17 29.57
N ALA A 173 82.87 -91.65 30.78
CA ALA A 173 81.83 -91.19 31.68
C ALA A 173 81.10 -89.95 31.12
N ASP A 174 81.86 -89.00 30.55
CA ASP A 174 81.33 -87.81 29.89
C ASP A 174 80.44 -88.17 28.68
N VAL A 175 80.84 -89.18 27.89
CA VAL A 175 80.03 -89.73 26.79
C VAL A 175 78.76 -90.42 27.30
N LYS A 176 78.85 -91.25 28.36
CA LYS A 176 77.68 -91.91 28.97
C LYS A 176 76.70 -90.88 29.55
N ALA A 177 77.18 -89.80 30.16
CA ALA A 177 76.37 -88.69 30.63
C ALA A 177 75.70 -87.93 29.47
N ASN A 178 76.45 -87.62 28.40
CA ASN A 178 75.90 -87.01 27.18
C ASN A 178 74.81 -87.87 26.53
N ASP A 179 74.97 -89.20 26.49
CA ASP A 179 73.96 -90.09 25.94
C ASP A 179 72.73 -90.26 26.85
N SER A 180 72.85 -90.09 28.17
CA SER A 180 71.68 -89.93 29.06
C SER A 180 70.93 -88.63 28.74
N LEU A 181 71.65 -87.50 28.69
CA LEU A 181 71.07 -86.20 28.32
C LEU A 181 70.42 -86.23 26.93
N ARG A 182 70.98 -86.95 25.96
CA ARG A 182 70.37 -87.18 24.63
C ARG A 182 69.14 -88.08 24.70
N GLN A 183 69.07 -89.05 25.59
CA GLN A 183 67.86 -89.86 25.81
C GLN A 183 66.76 -89.05 26.51
N GLU A 184 67.12 -88.23 27.49
CA GLU A 184 66.22 -87.32 28.19
C GLU A 184 65.67 -86.24 27.26
N ASN A 185 66.52 -85.59 26.45
CA ASN A 185 66.07 -84.66 25.41
C ASN A 185 65.11 -85.33 24.42
N ARG A 186 65.37 -86.58 23.98
CA ARG A 186 64.44 -87.32 23.13
C ARG A 186 63.11 -87.65 23.83
N LYS A 187 63.12 -87.97 25.13
CA LYS A 187 61.89 -88.15 25.93
C LYS A 187 61.11 -86.84 26.08
N LEU A 188 61.79 -85.72 26.31
CA LEU A 188 61.20 -84.38 26.40
C LEU A 188 60.61 -83.94 25.05
N GLN A 189 61.33 -84.12 23.95
CA GLN A 189 60.83 -83.88 22.58
C GLN A 189 59.57 -84.70 22.29
N LEU A 190 59.56 -86.00 22.60
CA LEU A 190 58.38 -86.86 22.45
C LEU A 190 57.21 -86.45 23.38
N SER A 191 57.50 -85.88 24.55
CA SER A 191 56.47 -85.32 25.45
C SER A 191 55.86 -84.04 24.89
N ILE A 192 56.70 -83.10 24.45
CA ILE A 192 56.30 -81.84 23.80
C ILE A 192 55.53 -82.12 22.51
N GLU A 193 55.94 -83.11 21.73
CA GLU A 193 55.20 -83.57 20.55
C GLU A 193 53.81 -84.14 20.90
N ARG A 194 53.67 -84.90 21.98
CA ARG A 194 52.38 -85.44 22.45
C ARG A 194 51.48 -84.32 22.95
N GLN A 195 52.03 -83.37 23.70
CA GLN A 195 51.33 -82.16 24.13
C GLN A 195 50.89 -81.32 22.92
N LYS A 196 51.77 -81.12 21.93
CA LYS A 196 51.43 -80.39 20.68
C LYS A 196 50.32 -81.09 19.90
N ARG A 197 50.33 -82.43 19.79
CA ARG A 197 49.23 -83.18 19.17
C ARG A 197 47.92 -82.96 19.94
N ALA A 198 47.91 -83.19 21.25
CA ALA A 198 46.71 -82.98 22.08
C ALA A 198 46.18 -81.53 22.07
N LEU A 199 47.05 -80.53 21.93
CA LEU A 199 46.66 -79.13 21.76
C LEU A 199 46.09 -78.87 20.36
N LEU A 200 46.65 -79.45 19.30
CA LEU A 200 46.11 -79.36 17.94
C LEU A 200 44.75 -80.06 17.82
N ASP A 201 44.59 -81.23 18.45
CA ASP A 201 43.30 -81.94 18.52
C ASP A 201 42.25 -81.06 19.24
N ARG A 202 42.62 -80.44 20.37
CA ARG A 202 41.75 -79.51 21.10
C ARG A 202 41.44 -78.22 20.31
N ILE A 203 42.38 -77.72 19.50
CA ILE A 203 42.14 -76.58 18.60
C ILE A 203 41.11 -76.97 17.53
N ASN A 204 41.25 -78.14 16.91
CA ASN A 204 40.31 -78.66 15.91
C ASN A 204 38.91 -78.88 16.51
N ASP A 205 38.80 -79.42 17.73
CA ASP A 205 37.53 -79.52 18.46
C ASP A 205 36.88 -78.14 18.71
N LEU A 206 37.67 -77.14 19.10
CA LEU A 206 37.19 -75.77 19.32
C LEU A 206 36.79 -75.08 18.00
N GLU A 207 37.55 -75.26 16.93
CA GLU A 207 37.21 -74.77 15.58
C GLU A 207 35.91 -75.39 15.07
N ALA A 208 35.72 -76.70 15.26
CA ALA A 208 34.47 -77.40 14.96
C ALA A 208 33.30 -76.88 15.83
N GLN A 209 33.53 -76.59 17.11
CA GLN A 209 32.53 -75.97 17.99
C GLN A 209 32.16 -74.55 17.55
N VAL A 210 33.14 -73.74 17.12
CA VAL A 210 32.91 -72.39 16.58
C VAL A 210 32.14 -72.45 15.26
N ALA A 211 32.51 -73.34 14.33
CA ALA A 211 31.80 -73.55 13.08
C ALA A 211 30.34 -73.98 13.30
N LYS A 212 30.11 -74.94 14.22
CA LYS A 212 28.76 -75.36 14.65
C LYS A 212 27.97 -74.18 15.25
N SER A 213 28.60 -73.39 16.11
CA SER A 213 27.99 -72.20 16.73
C SER A 213 27.65 -71.11 15.71
N HIS A 214 28.42 -70.98 14.63
CA HIS A 214 28.11 -70.08 13.52
C HIS A 214 26.91 -70.57 12.70
N ALA A 215 26.88 -71.86 12.35
CA ALA A 215 25.73 -72.45 11.65
C ALA A 215 24.44 -72.41 12.49
N GLU A 216 24.53 -72.54 13.81
CA GLU A 216 23.39 -72.39 14.72
C GLU A 216 22.92 -70.93 14.83
N LYS A 217 23.83 -69.95 14.87
CA LYS A 217 23.47 -68.52 14.78
C LYS A 217 22.79 -68.19 13.45
N GLU A 218 23.36 -68.64 12.33
CA GLU A 218 22.81 -68.40 10.99
C GLU A 218 21.39 -68.94 10.86
N LYS A 219 21.16 -70.19 11.29
CA LYS A 219 19.81 -70.78 11.38
C LYS A 219 18.88 -70.00 12.29
N PHE A 220 19.33 -69.56 13.46
CA PHE A 220 18.52 -68.75 14.36
C PHE A 220 18.11 -67.40 13.75
N PHE A 221 18.93 -66.82 12.86
CA PHE A 221 18.57 -65.62 12.10
C PHE A 221 17.70 -65.90 10.87
N SER A 222 17.82 -67.06 10.20
CA SER A 222 16.90 -67.46 9.13
C SER A 222 15.52 -67.81 9.66
N ASP A 223 15.44 -68.59 10.74
CA ASP A 223 14.19 -69.09 11.31
C ASP A 223 13.40 -67.97 12.02
N LYS A 224 14.11 -66.93 12.49
CA LYS A 224 13.51 -65.67 12.96
C LYS A 224 12.99 -64.77 11.84
N ARG A 225 13.24 -65.06 10.56
CA ARG A 225 12.64 -64.34 9.43
C ARG A 225 11.21 -64.85 9.18
N ASN A 226 10.39 -64.74 10.20
CA ASN A 226 9.03 -65.26 10.28
C ASN A 226 8.15 -64.66 9.16
N PRO A 227 7.46 -65.48 8.35
CA PRO A 227 6.59 -64.96 7.28
C PRO A 227 5.43 -64.09 7.81
N ALA A 228 5.05 -64.22 9.08
CA ALA A 228 4.07 -63.31 9.70
C ALA A 228 4.60 -61.87 9.83
N ASP A 229 5.90 -61.69 10.09
CA ASP A 229 6.52 -60.36 10.20
C ASP A 229 6.64 -59.71 8.82
N ALA A 230 6.92 -60.51 7.78
CA ALA A 230 6.88 -60.05 6.39
C ALA A 230 5.46 -59.59 5.99
N ALA A 231 4.43 -60.39 6.29
CA ALA A 231 3.03 -60.02 6.02
C ALA A 231 2.58 -58.78 6.82
N LEU A 232 3.08 -58.59 8.05
CA LEU A 232 2.85 -57.38 8.84
C LEU A 232 3.53 -56.17 8.19
N ILE A 233 4.78 -56.30 7.75
CA ILE A 233 5.51 -55.26 7.02
C ILE A 233 4.76 -54.86 5.74
N ASP A 234 4.34 -55.83 4.92
CA ASP A 234 3.57 -55.55 3.70
C ASP A 234 2.22 -54.87 3.99
N SER A 235 1.53 -55.27 5.07
CA SER A 235 0.30 -54.61 5.54
C SER A 235 0.56 -53.16 5.98
N THR A 236 1.65 -52.90 6.72
CA THR A 236 2.02 -51.52 7.10
C THR A 236 2.44 -50.69 5.89
N ASN A 237 3.17 -51.25 4.94
CA ASN A 237 3.57 -50.57 3.69
C ASN A 237 2.35 -50.24 2.81
N ALA A 238 1.34 -51.10 2.75
CA ALA A 238 0.09 -50.82 2.07
C ALA A 238 -0.66 -49.65 2.73
N ARG A 239 -0.71 -49.62 4.07
CA ARG A 239 -1.36 -48.54 4.83
C ARG A 239 -0.58 -47.23 4.82
N VAL A 240 0.76 -47.26 4.72
CA VAL A 240 1.57 -46.07 4.46
C VAL A 240 1.21 -45.47 3.11
N LYS A 241 1.12 -46.28 2.03
CA LYS A 241 0.71 -45.80 0.70
C LYS A 241 -0.71 -45.23 0.66
N GLU A 242 -1.66 -45.86 1.37
CA GLU A 242 -3.03 -45.34 1.57
C GLU A 242 -3.00 -43.96 2.26
N LEU A 243 -2.18 -43.81 3.29
CA LEU A 243 -2.02 -42.54 4.01
C LEU A 243 -1.34 -41.47 3.14
N GLU A 244 -0.27 -41.81 2.42
CA GLU A 244 0.42 -40.93 1.45
C GLU A 244 -0.52 -40.42 0.35
N GLN A 245 -1.35 -41.30 -0.23
CA GLN A 245 -2.39 -40.91 -1.18
C GLN A 245 -3.39 -39.94 -0.54
N SER A 246 -3.89 -40.27 0.66
CA SER A 246 -4.83 -39.40 1.38
C SER A 246 -4.20 -38.06 1.84
N LEU A 247 -2.87 -37.97 1.97
CA LEU A 247 -2.16 -36.71 2.22
C LEU A 247 -2.07 -35.90 0.94
N SER A 248 -1.68 -36.51 -0.18
CA SER A 248 -1.65 -35.86 -1.49
C SER A 248 -3.02 -35.28 -1.90
N GLU A 249 -4.11 -36.02 -1.68
CA GLU A 249 -5.49 -35.57 -1.90
C GLU A 249 -5.92 -34.41 -0.97
N ARG A 250 -5.38 -34.36 0.26
CA ARG A 250 -5.62 -33.22 1.16
C ARG A 250 -4.78 -32.02 0.75
N GLU A 251 -3.55 -32.21 0.31
CA GLU A 251 -2.67 -31.14 -0.17
C GLU A 251 -3.19 -30.47 -1.44
N SER A 252 -3.69 -31.25 -2.41
CA SER A 252 -4.35 -30.69 -3.60
C SER A 252 -5.59 -29.90 -3.21
N LYS A 253 -6.42 -30.43 -2.32
CA LYS A 253 -7.63 -29.75 -1.84
C LYS A 253 -7.34 -28.51 -0.98
N ILE A 254 -6.23 -28.49 -0.23
CA ILE A 254 -5.76 -27.30 0.49
C ILE A 254 -5.35 -26.23 -0.53
N LYS A 255 -4.61 -26.60 -1.60
CA LYS A 255 -4.23 -25.67 -2.67
C LYS A 255 -5.45 -25.11 -3.40
N GLU A 256 -6.42 -25.95 -3.76
CA GLU A 256 -7.71 -25.51 -4.33
C GLU A 256 -8.44 -24.52 -3.40
N LEU A 257 -8.45 -24.77 -2.09
CA LEU A 257 -9.08 -23.88 -1.12
C LEU A 257 -8.33 -22.56 -0.97
N THR A 258 -6.99 -22.54 -0.88
CA THR A 258 -6.21 -21.28 -0.87
C THR A 258 -6.43 -20.48 -2.15
N ASP A 259 -6.39 -21.14 -3.31
CA ASP A 259 -6.72 -20.56 -4.61
C ASP A 259 -8.11 -19.88 -4.62
N THR A 260 -9.12 -20.48 -3.99
CA THR A 260 -10.46 -19.86 -3.88
C THR A 260 -10.52 -18.73 -2.87
N ILE A 261 -9.76 -18.81 -1.77
CA ILE A 261 -9.68 -17.75 -0.76
C ILE A 261 -9.01 -16.50 -1.33
N GLU A 262 -7.93 -16.65 -2.10
CA GLU A 262 -7.26 -15.54 -2.80
C GLU A 262 -8.20 -14.87 -3.81
N LYS A 263 -8.89 -15.66 -4.66
CA LYS A 263 -9.86 -15.15 -5.65
C LYS A 263 -11.07 -14.46 -5.01
N LEU A 264 -11.52 -14.93 -3.83
CA LEU A 264 -12.55 -14.25 -3.05
C LEU A 264 -12.03 -12.98 -2.36
N GLY A 265 -10.74 -12.97 -1.97
CA GLY A 265 -10.05 -11.79 -1.45
C GLY A 265 -9.98 -10.66 -2.48
N THR A 266 -9.49 -10.95 -3.69
CA THR A 266 -9.42 -9.94 -4.77
C THR A 266 -10.80 -9.44 -5.18
N ALA A 267 -11.79 -10.34 -5.32
CA ALA A 267 -13.17 -9.94 -5.59
C ALA A 267 -13.79 -9.08 -4.47
N SER A 268 -13.45 -9.34 -3.20
CA SER A 268 -13.88 -8.53 -2.06
C SER A 268 -13.23 -7.14 -2.08
N GLU A 269 -11.94 -7.04 -2.44
CA GLU A 269 -11.28 -5.75 -2.65
C GLU A 269 -11.88 -4.96 -3.82
N GLU A 270 -12.18 -5.60 -4.94
CA GLU A 270 -12.83 -4.97 -6.10
C GLU A 270 -14.24 -4.47 -5.76
N LEU A 271 -15.03 -5.27 -5.04
CA LEU A 271 -16.33 -4.84 -4.50
C LEU A 271 -16.18 -3.65 -3.54
N SER A 272 -15.20 -3.69 -2.63
CA SER A 272 -14.91 -2.57 -1.71
C SER A 272 -14.54 -1.28 -2.44
N LYS A 273 -13.68 -1.37 -3.47
CA LYS A 273 -13.31 -0.24 -4.35
C LYS A 273 -14.53 0.31 -5.08
N THR A 274 -15.36 -0.54 -5.68
CA THR A 274 -16.57 -0.09 -6.39
C THR A 274 -17.64 0.49 -5.45
N LEU A 275 -17.78 0.00 -4.21
CA LEU A 275 -18.65 0.61 -3.20
C LEU A 275 -18.18 2.02 -2.84
N ALA A 276 -16.89 2.20 -2.53
CA ALA A 276 -16.31 3.50 -2.24
C ALA A 276 -16.41 4.52 -3.41
N GLU A 277 -16.52 4.04 -4.66
CA GLU A 277 -16.87 4.89 -5.81
C GLU A 277 -18.36 5.24 -5.87
N ARG A 278 -19.27 4.28 -5.59
CA ARG A 278 -20.72 4.56 -5.54
C ARG A 278 -21.02 5.56 -4.43
N ASP A 279 -20.42 5.42 -3.25
CA ASP A 279 -20.60 6.34 -2.13
C ASP A 279 -20.17 7.77 -2.47
N LYS A 280 -19.05 7.93 -3.19
CA LYS A 280 -18.62 9.24 -3.73
C LYS A 280 -19.64 9.80 -4.72
N GLN A 281 -20.10 8.99 -5.67
CA GLN A 281 -21.11 9.41 -6.66
C GLN A 281 -22.45 9.78 -5.99
N ILE A 282 -22.85 9.09 -4.92
CA ILE A 282 -24.04 9.42 -4.12
C ILE A 282 -23.84 10.75 -3.37
N ALA A 283 -22.65 11.03 -2.83
CA ALA A 283 -22.34 12.31 -2.21
C ALA A 283 -22.33 13.47 -3.22
N ASP A 284 -21.72 13.27 -4.40
CA ASP A 284 -21.72 14.23 -5.50
C ASP A 284 -23.16 14.51 -5.97
N GLU A 285 -23.96 13.46 -6.20
CA GLU A 285 -25.39 13.58 -6.54
C GLU A 285 -26.20 14.30 -5.45
N ALA A 286 -25.95 14.01 -4.17
CA ALA A 286 -26.63 14.69 -3.07
C ALA A 286 -26.33 16.20 -3.07
N SER A 287 -25.06 16.58 -3.26
CA SER A 287 -24.66 18.00 -3.35
C SER A 287 -25.27 18.71 -4.57
N LEU A 288 -25.42 17.99 -5.70
CA LEU A 288 -26.05 18.52 -6.90
C LEU A 288 -27.57 18.67 -6.71
N ARG A 289 -28.22 17.71 -6.04
CA ARG A 289 -29.64 17.77 -5.69
C ARG A 289 -29.93 18.93 -4.73
N GLU A 290 -29.09 19.16 -3.73
CA GLU A 290 -29.20 20.31 -2.83
C GLU A 290 -29.06 21.64 -3.59
N GLN A 291 -28.05 21.77 -4.47
CA GLN A 291 -27.89 22.95 -5.32
C GLN A 291 -29.10 23.19 -6.25
N LEU A 292 -29.69 22.13 -6.79
CA LEU A 292 -30.90 22.21 -7.61
C LEU A 292 -32.13 22.58 -6.78
N GLU A 293 -32.26 22.06 -5.55
CA GLU A 293 -33.36 22.42 -4.66
C GLU A 293 -33.27 23.88 -4.22
N VAL A 294 -32.08 24.38 -3.86
CA VAL A 294 -31.85 25.80 -3.56
C VAL A 294 -32.17 26.69 -4.77
N LYS A 295 -31.76 26.30 -5.99
CA LYS A 295 -32.12 27.01 -7.22
C LYS A 295 -33.62 26.99 -7.51
N ASN A 296 -34.31 25.88 -7.25
CA ASN A 296 -35.76 25.78 -7.41
C ASN A 296 -36.49 26.66 -6.39
N ARG A 297 -36.12 26.61 -5.10
CA ARG A 297 -36.68 27.49 -4.06
C ARG A 297 -36.51 28.97 -4.42
N MET A 298 -35.29 29.39 -4.80
CA MET A 298 -35.01 30.75 -5.24
C MET A 298 -35.79 31.13 -6.52
N SER A 299 -35.98 30.18 -7.44
CA SER A 299 -36.80 30.38 -8.65
C SER A 299 -38.29 30.54 -8.31
N ASP A 300 -38.82 29.76 -7.36
CA ASP A 300 -40.20 29.86 -6.91
C ASP A 300 -40.45 31.17 -6.13
N GLU A 301 -39.49 31.61 -5.31
CA GLU A 301 -39.48 32.92 -4.67
C GLU A 301 -39.50 34.05 -5.70
N MET A 302 -38.58 34.06 -6.67
CA MET A 302 -38.56 35.05 -7.76
C MET A 302 -39.85 35.02 -8.62
N LEU A 303 -40.41 33.84 -8.90
CA LEU A 303 -41.67 33.71 -9.63
C LEU A 303 -42.86 34.21 -8.82
N ASN A 304 -42.83 34.06 -7.49
CA ASN A 304 -43.83 34.62 -6.59
C ASN A 304 -43.74 36.15 -6.54
N ASP A 305 -42.54 36.70 -6.39
CA ASP A 305 -42.30 38.14 -6.39
C ASP A 305 -42.67 38.79 -7.74
N LEU A 306 -42.33 38.18 -8.87
CA LEU A 306 -42.76 38.64 -10.18
C LEU A 306 -44.29 38.58 -10.37
N ARG A 307 -44.97 37.56 -9.79
CA ARG A 307 -46.44 37.50 -9.77
C ARG A 307 -47.04 38.58 -8.89
N ASN A 308 -46.44 38.86 -7.72
CA ASN A 308 -46.88 39.91 -6.80
C ASN A 308 -46.68 41.30 -7.41
N GLN A 309 -45.53 41.58 -8.02
CA GLN A 309 -45.27 42.82 -8.76
C GLN A 309 -46.25 42.97 -9.94
N ALA A 310 -46.50 41.92 -10.71
CA ALA A 310 -47.48 41.95 -11.80
C ALA A 310 -48.94 42.12 -11.30
N ALA A 311 -49.26 41.66 -10.09
CA ALA A 311 -50.56 41.91 -9.46
C ALA A 311 -50.67 43.37 -8.98
N SER A 312 -49.67 43.91 -8.28
CA SER A 312 -49.63 45.32 -7.87
C SER A 312 -49.73 46.27 -9.07
N ALA A 313 -48.93 46.04 -10.12
CA ALA A 313 -48.96 46.85 -11.33
C ALA A 313 -50.32 46.79 -12.08
N ARG A 314 -51.05 45.66 -11.99
CA ARG A 314 -52.43 45.56 -12.49
C ARG A 314 -53.40 46.36 -11.62
N ASN A 315 -53.32 46.23 -10.30
CA ASN A 315 -54.16 46.98 -9.37
C ASN A 315 -53.96 48.49 -9.55
N GLU A 316 -52.72 48.96 -9.64
CA GLU A 316 -52.36 50.35 -9.92
C GLU A 316 -52.90 50.83 -11.29
N TYR A 317 -52.83 49.98 -12.32
CA TYR A 317 -53.42 50.28 -13.63
C TYR A 317 -54.96 50.35 -13.57
N GLU A 318 -55.61 49.42 -12.88
CA GLU A 318 -57.07 49.42 -12.69
C GLU A 318 -57.53 50.65 -11.88
N ASP A 319 -56.81 51.02 -10.82
CA ASP A 319 -57.09 52.22 -10.03
C ASP A 319 -56.86 53.52 -10.84
N THR A 320 -55.80 53.61 -11.65
CA THR A 320 -55.60 54.79 -12.52
C THR A 320 -56.64 54.86 -13.63
N CYS A 321 -57.06 53.75 -14.23
CA CYS A 321 -58.20 53.71 -15.15
C CYS A 321 -59.51 54.11 -14.47
N ARG A 322 -59.75 53.69 -13.22
CA ARG A 322 -60.93 54.09 -12.43
C ARG A 322 -60.93 55.58 -12.09
N GLN A 323 -59.78 56.13 -11.72
CA GLN A 323 -59.60 57.57 -11.49
C GLN A 323 -59.85 58.38 -12.78
N GLN A 324 -59.36 57.89 -13.93
CA GLN A 324 -59.63 58.50 -15.24
C GLN A 324 -61.12 58.45 -15.61
N GLN A 325 -61.82 57.34 -15.33
CA GLN A 325 -63.27 57.22 -15.55
C GLN A 325 -64.05 58.24 -14.69
N LEU A 326 -63.73 58.34 -13.38
CA LEU A 326 -64.35 59.32 -12.48
C LEU A 326 -64.07 60.77 -12.91
N ALA A 327 -62.87 61.06 -13.41
CA ALA A 327 -62.53 62.37 -13.95
C ALA A 327 -63.31 62.69 -15.24
N LEU A 328 -63.49 61.71 -16.13
CA LEU A 328 -64.32 61.85 -17.34
C LEU A 328 -65.80 62.04 -17.01
N GLU A 329 -66.31 61.34 -15.99
CA GLU A 329 -67.69 61.50 -15.49
C GLU A 329 -67.91 62.91 -14.91
N GLN A 330 -66.99 63.41 -14.08
CA GLN A 330 -67.02 64.79 -13.58
C GLN A 330 -66.96 65.84 -14.70
N ILE A 331 -66.15 65.61 -15.75
CA ILE A 331 -66.10 66.49 -16.92
C ILE A 331 -67.42 66.42 -17.70
N HIS A 332 -68.05 65.24 -17.82
CA HIS A 332 -69.34 65.08 -18.48
C HIS A 332 -70.46 65.83 -17.74
N ASP A 333 -70.54 65.70 -16.42
CA ASP A 333 -71.49 66.44 -15.57
C ASP A 333 -71.27 67.96 -15.67
N GLN A 334 -70.02 68.42 -15.65
CA GLN A 334 -69.70 69.83 -15.86
C GLN A 334 -70.18 70.32 -17.24
N VAL A 335 -69.89 69.57 -18.32
CA VAL A 335 -70.37 69.90 -19.68
C VAL A 335 -71.89 69.93 -19.74
N ALA A 336 -72.60 68.94 -19.18
CA ALA A 336 -74.05 68.91 -19.11
C ALA A 336 -74.62 70.13 -18.33
N SER A 337 -73.95 70.54 -17.25
CA SER A 337 -74.32 71.75 -16.50
C SER A 337 -74.12 73.03 -17.32
N PHE A 338 -73.03 73.14 -18.09
CA PHE A 338 -72.78 74.25 -19.00
C PHE A 338 -73.78 74.28 -20.15
N GLU A 339 -74.19 73.13 -20.70
CA GLU A 339 -75.24 73.04 -21.72
C GLU A 339 -76.61 73.46 -21.18
N GLN A 340 -76.97 73.09 -19.95
CA GLN A 340 -78.17 73.61 -19.28
C GLN A 340 -78.13 75.13 -19.08
N VAL A 341 -76.99 75.67 -18.61
CA VAL A 341 -76.82 77.13 -18.43
C VAL A 341 -76.90 77.85 -19.78
N LYS A 342 -76.25 77.32 -20.81
CA LYS A 342 -76.32 77.83 -22.18
C LYS A 342 -77.76 77.83 -22.70
N ALA A 343 -78.50 76.74 -22.56
CA ALA A 343 -79.89 76.64 -23.00
C ALA A 343 -80.81 77.64 -22.26
N ARG A 344 -80.61 77.85 -20.95
CA ARG A 344 -81.31 78.89 -20.17
C ARG A 344 -80.99 80.31 -20.67
N LEU A 345 -79.73 80.59 -20.99
CA LEU A 345 -79.30 81.87 -21.54
C LEU A 345 -79.83 82.10 -22.97
N GLU A 346 -79.81 81.08 -23.83
CA GLU A 346 -80.37 81.13 -25.18
C GLU A 346 -81.90 81.36 -25.15
N ALA A 347 -82.62 80.67 -24.26
CA ALA A 347 -84.04 80.92 -24.02
C ALA A 347 -84.31 82.35 -23.52
N ARG A 348 -83.54 82.85 -22.55
CA ARG A 348 -83.67 84.24 -22.06
C ARG A 348 -83.32 85.27 -23.14
N ILE A 349 -82.39 84.96 -24.04
CA ILE A 349 -82.06 85.80 -25.21
C ILE A 349 -83.21 85.81 -26.21
N ILE A 350 -83.94 84.72 -26.39
CA ILE A 350 -85.16 84.69 -27.23
C ILE A 350 -86.27 85.52 -26.56
N GLU A 351 -86.56 85.27 -25.29
CA GLU A 351 -87.57 86.01 -24.50
C GLU A 351 -87.32 87.53 -24.54
N LEU A 352 -86.08 87.98 -24.28
CA LEU A 352 -85.72 89.39 -24.33
C LEU A 352 -85.78 89.98 -25.75
N LYS A 353 -85.53 89.19 -26.80
CA LYS A 353 -85.70 89.63 -28.19
C LYS A 353 -87.17 89.81 -28.54
N ASP A 354 -88.05 88.93 -28.05
CA ASP A 354 -89.48 88.99 -28.34
C ASP A 354 -90.15 90.10 -27.52
N ALA A 355 -89.84 90.24 -26.23
CA ALA A 355 -90.25 91.40 -25.43
C ALA A 355 -89.80 92.74 -26.04
N LEU A 356 -88.61 92.79 -26.67
CA LEU A 356 -88.11 93.97 -27.38
C LEU A 356 -88.81 94.20 -28.74
N LYS A 357 -89.32 93.16 -29.41
CA LYS A 357 -90.19 93.31 -30.59
C LYS A 357 -91.55 93.84 -30.19
N ASP A 358 -92.10 93.35 -29.08
CA ASP A 358 -93.45 93.69 -28.62
C ASP A 358 -93.49 95.08 -27.98
N ALA A 359 -92.47 95.48 -27.23
CA ALA A 359 -92.27 96.88 -26.86
C ALA A 359 -92.26 97.80 -28.11
N LYS A 360 -91.51 97.42 -29.15
CA LYS A 360 -91.49 98.16 -30.44
C LYS A 360 -92.77 98.03 -31.28
N ARG A 361 -93.70 97.14 -30.94
CA ARG A 361 -95.07 97.12 -31.49
C ARG A 361 -95.91 98.12 -30.72
N ASN A 362 -95.92 98.04 -29.39
CA ASN A 362 -96.62 98.96 -28.50
C ASN A 362 -96.21 100.42 -28.76
N ASP A 363 -94.91 100.73 -28.90
CA ASP A 363 -94.41 102.06 -29.24
C ASP A 363 -95.04 102.61 -30.54
N ARG A 364 -95.21 101.73 -31.55
CA ARG A 364 -95.79 102.08 -32.86
C ARG A 364 -97.31 102.15 -32.81
N GLU A 365 -97.95 101.29 -32.03
CA GLU A 365 -99.39 101.26 -31.84
C GLU A 365 -99.85 102.48 -31.02
N GLU A 366 -99.08 102.90 -30.01
CA GLU A 366 -99.23 104.19 -29.35
C GLU A 366 -99.00 105.36 -30.32
N GLN A 367 -97.96 105.33 -31.15
CA GLN A 367 -97.72 106.38 -32.14
C GLN A 367 -98.87 106.48 -33.16
N ILE A 368 -99.40 105.35 -33.61
CA ILE A 368 -100.58 105.27 -34.50
C ILE A 368 -101.84 105.76 -33.77
N ALA A 369 -102.03 105.42 -32.48
CA ALA A 369 -103.15 105.88 -31.68
C ALA A 369 -103.13 107.41 -31.52
N ARG A 370 -101.98 108.00 -31.16
CA ARG A 370 -101.79 109.45 -31.06
C ARG A 370 -102.04 110.15 -32.40
N LEU A 371 -101.47 109.63 -33.50
CA LEU A 371 -101.72 110.14 -34.85
C LEU A 371 -103.20 110.01 -35.26
N ASN A 372 -103.92 108.97 -34.81
CA ASN A 372 -105.35 108.81 -35.07
C ASN A 372 -106.21 109.78 -34.24
N GLU A 373 -105.83 110.06 -32.99
CA GLU A 373 -106.48 111.06 -32.14
C GLU A 373 -106.23 112.49 -32.65
N GLU A 374 -105.01 112.79 -33.08
CA GLU A 374 -104.68 114.01 -33.83
C GLU A 374 -105.54 114.12 -35.10
N ASN A 375 -105.60 113.07 -35.93
CA ASN A 375 -106.46 113.06 -37.12
C ASN A 375 -107.96 113.18 -36.78
N ALA A 376 -108.43 112.64 -35.66
CA ALA A 376 -109.82 112.77 -35.21
C ALA A 376 -110.13 114.20 -34.72
N SER A 377 -109.23 114.82 -33.96
CA SER A 377 -109.37 116.23 -33.54
C SER A 377 -109.27 117.20 -34.72
N LEU A 378 -108.42 116.92 -35.71
CA LEU A 378 -108.35 117.66 -36.96
C LEU A 378 -109.63 117.48 -37.79
N ARG A 379 -110.18 116.25 -37.91
CA ARG A 379 -111.48 116.00 -38.55
C ARG A 379 -112.60 116.76 -37.85
N HIS A 380 -112.70 116.68 -36.53
CA HIS A 380 -113.70 117.43 -35.76
C HIS A 380 -113.54 118.95 -35.93
N THR A 381 -112.30 119.45 -36.00
CA THR A 381 -112.01 120.85 -36.28
C THR A 381 -112.43 121.25 -37.70
N ILE A 382 -112.19 120.40 -38.70
CA ILE A 382 -112.65 120.59 -40.09
C ILE A 382 -114.18 120.56 -40.17
N GLU A 383 -114.83 119.61 -39.49
CA GLU A 383 -116.30 119.48 -39.42
C GLU A 383 -116.93 120.71 -38.74
N ASN A 384 -116.36 121.20 -37.64
CA ASN A 384 -116.79 122.42 -36.96
C ASN A 384 -116.62 123.65 -37.86
N ASN A 385 -115.48 123.77 -38.57
CA ASN A 385 -115.28 124.83 -39.56
C ASN A 385 -116.26 124.72 -40.74
N LEU A 386 -116.53 123.51 -41.27
CA LEU A 386 -117.54 123.28 -42.30
C LEU A 386 -118.95 123.60 -41.81
N TYR A 387 -119.28 123.29 -40.55
CA TYR A 387 -120.57 123.62 -39.96
C TYR A 387 -120.73 125.14 -39.78
N ASN A 388 -119.69 125.83 -39.32
CA ASN A 388 -119.68 127.29 -39.22
C ASN A 388 -119.72 127.97 -40.60
N GLN A 389 -119.03 127.40 -41.60
CA GLN A 389 -119.07 127.86 -42.99
C GLN A 389 -120.43 127.61 -43.64
N ALA A 390 -121.03 126.43 -43.45
CA ALA A 390 -122.38 126.14 -43.94
C ALA A 390 -123.44 126.99 -43.23
N ASN A 391 -123.24 127.35 -41.96
CA ASN A 391 -124.12 128.26 -41.23
C ASN A 391 -123.95 129.71 -41.68
N SER A 392 -122.73 130.20 -41.92
CA SER A 392 -122.50 131.54 -42.47
C SER A 392 -122.99 131.62 -43.92
N GLU A 393 -122.75 130.59 -44.74
CA GLU A 393 -123.29 130.49 -46.10
C GLU A 393 -124.82 130.39 -46.10
N ASN A 394 -125.46 129.65 -45.19
CA ASN A 394 -126.92 129.61 -45.09
C ASN A 394 -127.50 130.95 -44.59
N ARG A 395 -126.82 131.68 -43.70
CA ARG A 395 -127.18 133.07 -43.35
C ARG A 395 -127.11 133.96 -44.59
N LEU A 396 -125.97 133.96 -45.30
CA LEU A 396 -125.77 134.73 -46.52
C LEU A 396 -126.76 134.33 -47.64
N ARG A 397 -127.11 133.04 -47.79
CA ARG A 397 -128.12 132.57 -48.75
C ARG A 397 -129.53 133.03 -48.37
N ASN A 398 -129.87 133.05 -47.09
CA ASN A 398 -131.14 133.58 -46.60
C ASN A 398 -131.21 135.11 -46.74
N GLU A 399 -130.12 135.80 -46.47
CA GLU A 399 -129.95 137.24 -46.67
C GLU A 399 -130.04 137.60 -48.17
N ILE A 400 -129.34 136.88 -49.05
CA ILE A 400 -129.49 136.97 -50.51
C ILE A 400 -130.94 136.70 -50.93
N LYS A 401 -131.66 135.77 -50.27
CA LYS A 401 -133.07 135.49 -50.55
C LYS A 401 -134.00 136.63 -50.07
N GLN A 402 -133.69 137.26 -48.93
CA GLN A 402 -134.39 138.46 -48.45
C GLN A 402 -134.12 139.68 -49.34
N LEU A 403 -132.86 139.93 -49.70
CA LEU A 403 -132.44 140.99 -50.63
C LEU A 403 -133.06 140.78 -52.02
N ARG A 404 -133.06 139.55 -52.55
CA ARG A 404 -133.76 139.21 -53.81
C ARG A 404 -135.26 139.45 -53.69
N ARG A 405 -135.88 139.14 -52.55
CA ARG A 405 -137.30 139.40 -52.32
C ARG A 405 -137.61 140.90 -52.26
N GLN A 406 -136.78 141.69 -51.56
CA GLN A 406 -136.87 143.15 -51.56
C GLN A 406 -136.67 143.72 -52.97
N LEU A 407 -135.78 143.12 -53.77
CA LEU A 407 -135.51 143.51 -55.16
C LEU A 407 -136.63 143.06 -56.13
N GLU A 408 -137.36 141.98 -55.80
CA GLU A 408 -138.56 141.53 -56.53
C GLU A 408 -139.81 142.35 -56.14
N GLU A 409 -139.92 142.77 -54.89
CA GLU A 409 -140.96 143.67 -54.38
C GLU A 409 -140.72 145.10 -54.92
N ALA A 410 -139.47 145.58 -54.96
CA ALA A 410 -139.07 146.78 -55.68
C ALA A 410 -139.22 146.63 -57.21
N GLY A 411 -138.97 145.44 -57.76
CA GLY A 411 -139.20 145.12 -59.18
C GLY A 411 -140.68 145.22 -59.57
N LYS A 412 -141.59 144.80 -58.68
CA LYS A 412 -143.04 145.01 -58.84
C LYS A 412 -143.46 146.47 -58.69
N ALA A 413 -142.65 147.31 -58.05
CA ALA A 413 -142.80 148.77 -58.03
C ALA A 413 -142.11 149.48 -59.22
N ALA A 414 -141.31 148.76 -60.02
CA ALA A 414 -140.49 149.31 -61.12
C ALA A 414 -141.03 148.95 -62.52
N ALA A 415 -142.36 148.85 -62.68
CA ALA A 415 -143.03 148.57 -63.96
C ALA A 415 -143.02 149.76 -64.94
N THR A 416 -141.92 150.51 -65.01
CA THR A 416 -141.70 151.63 -65.94
C THR A 416 -140.22 151.71 -66.34
N SER A 417 -139.97 151.90 -67.64
CA SER A 417 -138.67 152.09 -68.34
C SER A 417 -137.95 150.82 -68.84
N SER A 418 -137.22 151.01 -69.96
CA SER A 418 -136.50 150.05 -70.83
C SER A 418 -135.34 149.30 -70.13
N ALA A 419 -134.97 148.05 -70.45
CA ALA A 419 -134.73 147.33 -71.73
C ALA A 419 -133.32 147.56 -72.34
N ALA A 420 -132.77 146.54 -73.03
CA ALA A 420 -131.37 146.40 -73.52
C ALA A 420 -130.30 146.22 -72.38
N ALA A 421 -129.06 145.76 -72.57
CA ALA A 421 -128.36 144.87 -73.54
C ALA A 421 -126.90 144.62 -73.03
N THR A 422 -126.02 143.71 -73.50
CA THR A 422 -126.04 142.33 -74.09
C THR A 422 -124.55 141.85 -74.13
N TYR A 423 -124.27 140.55 -74.28
CA TYR A 423 -122.91 139.92 -74.42
C TYR A 423 -122.04 139.88 -73.15
N ALA A 424 -120.84 139.27 -73.13
CA ALA A 424 -120.36 137.90 -73.48
C ALA A 424 -118.85 137.78 -73.16
N SER A 425 -118.29 136.56 -73.11
CA SER A 425 -116.84 136.29 -72.96
C SER A 425 -116.20 136.82 -71.65
N THR A 426 -114.95 136.52 -71.24
CA THR A 426 -113.93 135.56 -71.70
C THR A 426 -113.10 135.09 -70.50
N GLU A 427 -112.83 133.79 -70.42
CA GLU A 427 -111.48 133.19 -70.38
C GLU A 427 -110.27 134.06 -69.97
N SER A 428 -109.53 133.63 -68.92
CA SER A 428 -108.09 133.90 -68.74
C SER A 428 -107.41 132.97 -67.71
N ARG A 429 -106.54 132.08 -68.21
CA ARG A 429 -105.32 131.54 -67.55
C ARG A 429 -104.18 132.59 -67.69
N PRO A 430 -102.87 132.37 -67.34
CA PRO A 430 -102.15 131.18 -66.87
C PRO A 430 -101.49 131.47 -65.48
N ARG A 431 -100.22 131.26 -65.06
CA ARG A 431 -98.92 130.66 -65.53
C ARG A 431 -98.11 130.36 -64.22
N SER A 432 -97.50 129.19 -63.96
CA SER A 432 -96.15 128.70 -64.36
C SER A 432 -94.96 129.33 -63.59
N MET A 433 -93.77 128.73 -63.33
CA MET A 433 -93.08 127.45 -63.67
C MET A 433 -92.35 126.93 -62.38
N SER A 434 -91.54 125.87 -62.30
CA SER A 434 -90.72 125.02 -63.22
C SER A 434 -90.56 123.59 -62.60
N ALA A 435 -90.41 122.47 -63.32
CA ALA A 435 -89.44 122.04 -64.35
C ALA A 435 -87.97 122.01 -63.81
N GLU A 436 -87.31 120.86 -63.53
CA GLU A 436 -86.86 119.68 -64.36
C GLU A 436 -85.36 119.80 -64.75
N PRO A 437 -84.63 118.73 -65.21
CA PRO A 437 -84.70 117.27 -64.94
C PRO A 437 -83.29 116.58 -64.79
N SER A 438 -83.23 115.23 -64.84
CA SER A 438 -82.04 114.33 -65.07
C SER A 438 -80.96 114.22 -63.98
N ALA A 439 -80.29 113.07 -63.71
CA ALA A 439 -80.42 111.63 -64.07
C ALA A 439 -79.51 110.81 -63.08
N ALA A 440 -79.17 109.50 -63.15
CA ALA A 440 -79.34 108.40 -64.12
C ALA A 440 -79.18 106.99 -63.46
N ALA A 441 -79.42 105.92 -64.24
CA ALA A 441 -78.85 104.54 -64.18
C ALA A 441 -78.51 103.83 -62.83
N TYR A 442 -79.46 103.05 -62.30
CA TYR A 442 -79.49 101.55 -62.23
C TYR A 442 -78.19 100.69 -62.27
N PRO A 443 -78.18 99.42 -61.74
CA PRO A 443 -79.10 98.78 -60.76
C PRO A 443 -78.50 97.68 -59.80
N THR A 444 -79.39 96.98 -59.06
CA THR A 444 -79.38 95.52 -58.75
C THR A 444 -78.69 94.94 -57.47
N GLU A 445 -79.56 94.64 -56.49
CA GLU A 445 -79.65 93.41 -55.65
C GLU A 445 -78.68 93.11 -54.48
N THR A 446 -79.02 92.05 -53.71
CA THR A 446 -78.74 91.89 -52.26
C THR A 446 -78.28 90.44 -51.89
N PRO A 447 -78.47 89.81 -50.69
CA PRO A 447 -77.50 88.85 -50.10
C PRO A 447 -78.04 87.39 -50.15
N PRO A 448 -77.68 86.40 -49.28
CA PRO A 448 -76.59 86.24 -48.28
C PRO A 448 -75.83 84.88 -48.42
N GLU A 449 -74.98 84.50 -47.43
CA GLU A 449 -74.90 83.14 -46.81
C GLU A 449 -73.68 82.97 -45.86
N ARG A 450 -73.46 81.75 -45.32
CA ARG A 450 -72.62 81.44 -44.13
C ARG A 450 -71.43 80.45 -44.45
N PRO A 451 -70.72 79.74 -43.53
CA PRO A 451 -69.24 79.63 -43.64
C PRO A 451 -68.63 78.22 -43.88
N ALA A 452 -67.33 78.25 -44.22
CA ALA A 452 -66.33 77.16 -44.17
C ALA A 452 -66.44 75.99 -45.18
N PRO A 453 -65.29 75.45 -45.61
CA PRO A 453 -64.91 74.11 -45.09
C PRO A 453 -63.41 73.91 -44.79
N ARG A 454 -63.09 72.76 -44.18
CA ARG A 454 -61.76 72.36 -43.68
C ARG A 454 -60.91 71.72 -44.79
N ARG A 455 -59.57 71.88 -44.74
CA ARG A 455 -58.61 70.95 -45.40
C ARG A 455 -57.71 70.31 -44.35
N ARG A 456 -57.41 69.02 -44.50
CA ARG A 456 -56.62 68.22 -43.54
C ARG A 456 -55.13 68.33 -43.87
N GLY A 457 -54.32 68.81 -42.92
CA GLY A 457 -52.86 68.71 -42.96
C GLY A 457 -52.40 67.39 -42.31
N ARG A 458 -51.51 66.66 -42.97
CA ARG A 458 -50.88 65.43 -42.42
C ARG A 458 -49.84 65.83 -41.36
N PRO A 459 -49.79 65.19 -40.18
CA PRO A 459 -48.71 65.46 -39.22
C PRO A 459 -47.35 65.11 -39.84
N LYS A 460 -46.34 65.93 -39.55
CA LYS A 460 -44.94 65.58 -39.84
C LYS A 460 -44.55 64.39 -38.97
N LYS A 461 -43.70 63.50 -39.49
CA LYS A 461 -43.00 62.54 -38.63
C LYS A 461 -42.15 63.32 -37.62
N VAL A 462 -42.24 62.94 -36.35
CA VAL A 462 -41.21 63.26 -35.36
C VAL A 462 -39.93 62.54 -35.82
N LYS A 463 -38.76 63.17 -35.66
CA LYS A 463 -37.49 62.45 -35.85
C LYS A 463 -37.36 61.38 -34.78
N LEU A 464 -36.79 60.23 -35.12
CA LEU A 464 -36.23 59.36 -34.08
C LEU A 464 -35.01 60.06 -33.47
N ASP A 465 -34.69 59.76 -32.22
CA ASP A 465 -33.46 60.24 -31.60
C ASP A 465 -32.25 59.70 -32.37
N GLU A 466 -31.33 60.59 -32.75
CA GLU A 466 -30.04 60.25 -33.38
C GLU A 466 -28.92 60.17 -32.32
N ASP A 467 -29.26 60.32 -31.03
CA ASP A 467 -28.33 60.30 -29.87
C ASP A 467 -28.12 58.89 -29.29
N LEU A 468 -27.99 57.86 -30.15
CA LEU A 468 -27.65 56.48 -29.75
C LEU A 468 -26.22 56.04 -30.14
N ASP A 469 -25.41 56.94 -30.71
CA ASP A 469 -23.99 56.70 -31.04
C ASP A 469 -23.03 56.82 -29.83
N ASN A 470 -23.53 56.53 -28.62
CA ASN A 470 -22.72 56.44 -27.38
C ASN A 470 -21.85 55.18 -27.37
N THR A 471 -20.88 55.12 -28.30
CA THR A 471 -19.89 54.05 -28.45
C THR A 471 -18.72 54.15 -27.46
N GLU A 472 -18.90 54.85 -26.34
CA GLU A 472 -17.90 55.01 -25.27
C GLU A 472 -17.61 53.73 -24.47
N TRP A 473 -18.41 52.67 -24.64
CA TRP A 473 -18.12 51.35 -24.04
C TRP A 473 -16.77 50.75 -24.51
N PHE A 474 -16.22 51.20 -25.64
CA PHE A 474 -15.00 50.63 -26.23
C PHE A 474 -13.73 51.48 -26.07
N SER A 475 -13.80 52.66 -25.46
CA SER A 475 -12.64 53.53 -25.19
C SER A 475 -12.22 53.47 -23.72
N GLY A 476 -11.50 52.41 -23.34
CA GLY A 476 -11.13 52.18 -21.94
C GLY A 476 -10.20 53.25 -21.35
N GLN A 477 -10.72 54.07 -20.43
CA GLN A 477 -9.91 54.68 -19.38
C GLN A 477 -9.65 53.65 -18.26
N LYS A 478 -8.50 53.78 -17.61
CA LYS A 478 -8.16 52.97 -16.43
C LYS A 478 -8.86 53.52 -15.18
N ASP A 479 -8.73 52.76 -14.09
CA ASP A 479 -8.97 53.19 -12.71
C ASP A 479 -10.44 53.25 -12.25
N THR A 480 -11.15 52.12 -12.40
CA THR A 480 -12.27 51.73 -11.51
C THR A 480 -12.00 50.35 -10.86
N PRO A 481 -12.58 50.04 -9.69
CA PRO A 481 -12.11 48.92 -8.86
C PRO A 481 -12.60 47.55 -9.32
N ASP A 482 -11.72 46.56 -9.16
CA ASP A 482 -11.87 45.10 -9.30
C ASP A 482 -13.32 44.57 -9.25
N PHE A 483 -13.96 44.47 -10.43
CA PHE A 483 -15.27 43.84 -10.57
C PHE A 483 -15.05 42.33 -10.78
N GLY A 484 -15.26 41.55 -9.71
CA GLY A 484 -14.76 40.19 -9.51
C GLY A 484 -15.26 39.10 -10.47
N TYR A 485 -14.93 39.21 -11.76
CA TYR A 485 -15.11 38.18 -12.78
C TYR A 485 -13.75 37.55 -13.13
N HIS A 486 -13.35 36.55 -12.36
CA HIS A 486 -12.22 35.70 -12.75
C HIS A 486 -12.70 34.66 -13.78
N GLU A 487 -12.22 34.76 -15.01
CA GLU A 487 -12.50 33.73 -16.04
C GLU A 487 -11.94 32.38 -15.54
N PRO A 488 -12.76 31.30 -15.47
CA PRO A 488 -12.29 30.02 -14.97
C PRO A 488 -11.09 29.50 -15.80
N PRO A 489 -10.08 28.87 -15.17
CA PRO A 489 -8.89 28.41 -15.87
C PRO A 489 -9.28 27.44 -16.98
N ARG A 490 -9.05 27.84 -18.23
CA ARG A 490 -9.35 27.02 -19.40
C ARG A 490 -8.57 25.72 -19.30
N ARG A 491 -9.27 24.58 -19.37
CA ARG A 491 -8.64 23.26 -19.37
C ARG A 491 -7.63 23.20 -20.53
N PRO A 492 -6.45 22.60 -20.34
CA PRO A 492 -5.49 22.44 -21.43
C PRO A 492 -6.16 21.68 -22.60
N SER A 493 -5.87 22.10 -23.82
CA SER A 493 -6.29 21.36 -25.01
C SER A 493 -5.66 19.97 -24.96
N ASN A 494 -6.49 18.94 -25.00
CA ASN A 494 -6.05 17.55 -24.97
C ASN A 494 -5.60 17.14 -26.39
N ASP A 495 -4.53 17.75 -26.87
CA ASP A 495 -3.97 17.55 -28.22
C ASP A 495 -3.22 16.20 -28.37
N ASN A 496 -3.65 15.19 -27.60
CA ASN A 496 -3.23 13.81 -27.73
C ASN A 496 -3.80 13.23 -29.04
N ALA A 497 -3.05 13.40 -30.14
CA ALA A 497 -3.39 12.85 -31.46
C ALA A 497 -3.71 11.34 -31.44
N ALA A 498 -3.17 10.59 -30.47
CA ALA A 498 -3.50 9.19 -30.23
C ALA A 498 -5.00 8.93 -29.96
N GLN A 499 -5.74 9.89 -29.40
CA GLN A 499 -7.18 9.75 -29.12
C GLN A 499 -8.06 10.05 -30.34
N LEU A 500 -7.51 10.68 -31.38
CA LEU A 500 -8.18 10.85 -32.69
C LEU A 500 -7.88 9.70 -33.67
N SER A 501 -7.15 8.68 -33.24
CA SER A 501 -6.77 7.50 -34.05
C SER A 501 -7.72 6.30 -33.87
N LEU A 502 -8.91 6.51 -33.27
CA LEU A 502 -9.81 5.44 -32.82
C LEU A 502 -11.27 5.59 -33.31
N PHE A 503 -11.45 6.32 -34.42
CA PHE A 503 -12.67 6.40 -35.24
C PHE A 503 -12.30 6.43 -36.73
#